data_AF-A0A422NZR8-F1
#
_entry.id   AF-A0A422NZR8-F1
#
_cell.length_a   1.000
_cell.length_b   1.000
_cell.length_c   1.000
_cell.angle_alpha   90.00
_cell.angle_beta   90.00
_cell.angle_gamma   90.00
#
_symmetry.space_group_name_H-M   'P 1'
#
loop_
_entity.id
_entity.type
_entity.pdbx_description
1 polymer ?
#
loop_
_entity_poly.entity_id
_entity_poly.type
_entity_poly.pdbx_seq_one_letter_code
_entity_poly.pdbx_strand_id
1 'polypeptide(L)'
;MVSLAAASMDCPGAVPLAADAGDCSGQGSFEQAWLRHRGRHPSEAATQLRSLPKVELHCHLNGSISAPLLRHMERLRREESPTARTARQREATGLLGKGVEAMGGMPGQLSDPGERMKYCFRVFDDIYKVMTNTAFTRMAVQDLLLHSAAENVFLLEIRTSLRDGLYATPHAAAHAIEAERVTKKAYVEAVIHTVEHLMHGGVVDFETGALLPRGAPVSPAWWSCFQKLYVSLAPKAMGVACEGDTEADTARVTSGTTLAQAEKLLERLHDQLMHRMHIRLIVSINRGHGAAAAWEAVTLAKEVQKEQLQRFYASLQVDTAVTHGTRQTTLTQHGEVVRRVCWVTGVDFSGYCGKNHFADFVPALAEARRGGAAAASSSSPSYGSLGITLHAGEKDDAEELTAMVQFAPERWGHLVYTDPANLAAIIARHDAIELCITSNAVTGGYAEVARHHIGDILQQQQGRTAEAECDGMSPALLQALTTESSLAAAMQCRVRRRLARWRQSPALSGAATVIPNVSFHTDDRGVFCTSVTAELELLLQHGCLAGGAETRALSVQAMWALQRLSVPHFFELPLEVVYSCTYPWRECCCGCGGGEALAAHVRAHVASLDEAARAGLSCAELSWLLKQFDDM
;
A
#
# COMPACT_ATOMS: atom_id res chain seq x y z
N MET A 1 -57.36 -16.89 11.03
CA MET A 1 -57.37 -15.42 11.06
C MET A 1 -57.08 -14.93 12.46
N VAL A 2 -55.82 -14.70 12.81
CA VAL A 2 -55.39 -13.67 13.76
C VAL A 2 -54.01 -13.21 13.28
N SER A 3 -53.94 -11.92 12.95
CA SER A 3 -52.76 -11.19 12.49
C SER A 3 -51.76 -11.03 13.63
N LEU A 4 -50.50 -11.43 13.44
CA LEU A 4 -49.39 -11.04 14.31
C LEU A 4 -48.78 -9.77 13.72
N ALA A 5 -49.14 -8.64 14.32
CA ALA A 5 -48.64 -7.32 14.00
C ALA A 5 -47.11 -7.26 14.15
N ALA A 6 -46.45 -6.70 13.14
CA ALA A 6 -45.07 -6.25 13.23
C ALA A 6 -44.99 -5.15 14.29
N ALA A 7 -44.37 -5.45 15.42
CA ALA A 7 -44.00 -4.44 16.40
C ALA A 7 -42.81 -3.65 15.84
N SER A 8 -43.07 -2.43 15.38
CA SER A 8 -42.05 -1.41 15.16
C SER A 8 -41.41 -1.07 16.49
N MET A 9 -40.21 -1.59 16.75
CA MET A 9 -39.32 -0.98 17.73
C MET A 9 -38.69 0.23 17.06
N ASP A 10 -39.35 1.38 17.19
CA ASP A 10 -38.75 2.67 16.90
C ASP A 10 -37.53 2.86 17.84
N CYS A 11 -36.32 2.79 17.28
CA CYS A 11 -35.11 3.21 17.96
C CYS A 11 -35.22 4.73 18.26
N PRO A 12 -35.11 5.17 19.52
CA PRO A 12 -35.10 6.59 19.82
C PRO A 12 -33.76 7.17 19.36
N GLY A 13 -33.81 8.07 18.38
CA GLY A 13 -32.64 8.79 17.86
C GLY A 13 -32.17 8.33 16.50
N ALA A 14 -33.01 8.45 15.47
CA ALA A 14 -32.50 8.67 14.12
C ALA A 14 -31.76 10.02 14.14
N VAL A 15 -30.45 9.99 14.43
CA VAL A 15 -29.58 11.14 14.17
C VAL A 15 -29.74 11.42 12.68
N PRO A 16 -30.25 12.60 12.27
CA PRO A 16 -30.31 12.92 10.86
C PRO A 16 -28.89 12.83 10.33
N LEU A 17 -28.63 11.83 9.48
CA LEU A 17 -27.40 11.76 8.70
C LEU A 17 -27.43 13.02 7.83
N ALA A 18 -26.73 14.06 8.27
CA ALA A 18 -26.76 15.35 7.61
C ALA A 18 -26.44 15.14 6.13
N ALA A 19 -27.37 15.56 5.27
CA ALA A 19 -27.25 15.57 3.82
C ALA A 19 -26.10 16.46 3.32
N ASP A 20 -25.33 17.09 4.23
CA ASP A 20 -24.17 17.93 3.99
C ASP A 20 -22.82 17.19 3.98
N ALA A 21 -22.80 15.85 4.02
CA ALA A 21 -21.56 15.06 3.93
C ALA A 21 -20.89 15.06 2.53
N GLY A 22 -21.08 16.13 1.76
CA GLY A 22 -20.68 16.24 0.35
C GLY A 22 -19.45 17.08 0.06
N ASP A 23 -18.83 17.73 1.05
CA ASP A 23 -17.73 18.66 0.78
C ASP A 23 -16.46 18.42 1.61
N CYS A 24 -15.69 17.38 1.24
CA CYS A 24 -14.28 17.29 1.66
C CYS A 24 -13.38 18.35 0.99
N SER A 25 -13.90 19.19 0.09
CA SER A 25 -13.10 20.24 -0.55
C SER A 25 -12.88 21.44 0.37
N GLY A 26 -13.55 21.50 1.52
CA GLY A 26 -13.33 22.50 2.58
C GLY A 26 -12.10 22.24 3.47
N GLN A 27 -11.29 21.21 3.22
CA GLN A 27 -10.01 21.06 3.89
C GLN A 27 -9.02 22.05 3.31
N GLY A 28 -8.36 22.83 4.19
CA GLY A 28 -7.61 24.04 3.86
C GLY A 28 -6.77 23.99 2.58
N SER A 29 -6.57 25.16 1.97
CA SER A 29 -5.91 25.29 0.67
C SER A 29 -4.56 24.55 0.64
N PHE A 30 -4.17 24.06 -0.54
CA PHE A 30 -2.85 23.42 -0.71
C PHE A 30 -1.74 24.36 -0.26
N GLU A 31 -1.88 25.67 -0.52
CA GLU A 31 -0.98 26.70 -0.01
C GLU A 31 -0.89 26.70 1.53
N GLN A 32 -2.01 26.69 2.26
CA GLN A 32 -2.01 26.68 3.72
C GLN A 32 -1.42 25.38 4.29
N ALA A 33 -1.74 24.24 3.68
CA ALA A 33 -1.18 22.95 4.06
C ALA A 33 0.34 22.88 3.80
N TRP A 34 0.80 23.39 2.65
CA TRP A 34 2.23 23.49 2.33
C TRP A 34 2.98 24.42 3.29
N LEU A 35 2.41 25.58 3.63
CA LEU A 35 3.01 26.50 4.61
C LEU A 35 3.14 25.86 5.99
N ARG A 36 2.13 25.09 6.42
CA ARG A 36 2.19 24.32 7.69
C ARG A 36 3.31 23.29 7.66
N HIS A 37 3.42 22.52 6.59
CA HIS A 37 4.49 21.54 6.41
C HIS A 37 5.88 22.22 6.46
N ARG A 38 6.09 23.28 5.66
CA ARG A 38 7.34 24.04 5.67
C ARG A 38 7.68 24.65 7.01
N GLY A 39 6.69 25.15 7.76
CA GLY A 39 6.90 25.73 9.09
C GLY A 39 7.41 24.74 10.14
N ARG A 40 7.19 23.42 9.93
CA ARG A 40 7.65 22.35 10.83
C ARG A 40 9.05 21.82 10.48
N HIS A 41 9.60 22.17 9.32
CA HIS A 41 10.92 21.73 8.87
C HIS A 41 11.91 22.92 8.77
N PRO A 42 13.11 22.84 9.39
CA PRO A 42 14.13 23.88 9.22
C PRO A 42 14.54 24.03 7.74
N SER A 43 14.97 25.23 7.34
CA SER A 43 14.95 25.72 5.94
C SER A 43 15.62 24.82 4.89
N GLU A 44 16.63 24.03 5.26
CA GLU A 44 17.31 23.10 4.34
C GLU A 44 16.56 21.76 4.18
N ALA A 45 15.99 21.21 5.26
CA ALA A 45 15.24 19.94 5.23
C ALA A 45 13.92 20.06 4.46
N ALA A 46 13.30 21.25 4.45
CA ALA A 46 12.07 21.54 3.70
C ALA A 46 12.26 21.51 2.16
N THR A 47 13.50 21.36 1.67
CA THR A 47 13.83 21.32 0.23
C THR A 47 14.35 19.95 -0.22
N GLN A 48 14.14 18.91 0.59
CA GLN A 48 14.55 17.54 0.29
C GLN A 48 13.32 16.64 0.08
N LEU A 49 13.25 15.92 -1.03
CA LEU A 49 12.16 14.97 -1.29
C LEU A 49 12.02 13.89 -0.20
N ARG A 50 13.13 13.58 0.49
CA ARG A 50 13.17 12.61 1.58
C ARG A 50 12.30 13.01 2.77
N SER A 51 12.21 14.31 3.08
CA SER A 51 11.42 14.80 4.23
C SER A 51 9.93 14.86 3.97
N LEU A 52 9.48 14.74 2.71
CA LEU A 52 8.07 14.78 2.37
C LEU A 52 7.32 13.56 2.93
N PRO A 53 6.09 13.72 3.46
CA PRO A 53 5.19 12.58 3.65
C PRO A 53 4.88 11.93 2.30
N LYS A 54 5.02 10.60 2.22
CA LYS A 54 4.86 9.84 0.97
C LYS A 54 3.75 8.78 1.06
N VAL A 55 3.13 8.46 -0.07
CA VAL A 55 2.03 7.51 -0.19
C VAL A 55 2.49 6.37 -1.09
N GLU A 56 2.42 5.13 -0.61
CA GLU A 56 2.84 3.92 -1.31
C GLU A 56 1.66 2.93 -1.37
N LEU A 57 1.12 2.72 -2.57
CA LEU A 57 -0.12 1.95 -2.80
C LEU A 57 0.11 0.72 -3.67
N HIS A 58 1.32 0.56 -4.21
CA HIS A 58 1.71 -0.53 -5.08
C HIS A 58 3.06 -1.07 -4.63
N CYS A 59 3.01 -1.91 -3.60
CA CYS A 59 4.21 -2.46 -2.96
C CYS A 59 4.01 -3.93 -2.61
N HIS A 60 4.60 -4.84 -3.38
CA HIS A 60 4.50 -6.28 -3.11
C HIS A 60 5.51 -6.70 -2.05
N LEU A 61 5.04 -7.39 -1.00
CA LEU A 61 5.85 -7.76 0.15
C LEU A 61 7.11 -8.55 -0.24
N ASN A 62 6.96 -9.56 -1.10
CA ASN A 62 8.07 -10.44 -1.47
C ASN A 62 9.04 -9.78 -2.46
N GLY A 63 8.55 -8.91 -3.34
CA GLY A 63 9.41 -8.12 -4.24
C GLY A 63 10.10 -6.95 -3.54
N SER A 64 9.69 -6.62 -2.32
CA SER A 64 10.21 -5.50 -1.53
C SER A 64 11.33 -5.85 -0.56
N ILE A 65 11.73 -7.12 -0.47
CA ILE A 65 12.75 -7.57 0.48
C ILE A 65 14.12 -7.02 0.07
N SER A 66 14.80 -6.35 0.99
CA SER A 66 16.12 -5.80 0.75
C SER A 66 17.15 -6.89 0.42
N ALA A 67 18.09 -6.57 -0.48
CA ALA A 67 19.18 -7.49 -0.82
C ALA A 67 20.00 -7.95 0.42
N PRO A 68 20.32 -7.07 1.39
CA PRO A 68 20.95 -7.50 2.65
C PRO A 68 20.13 -8.55 3.41
N LEU A 69 18.81 -8.35 3.57
CA LEU A 69 17.98 -9.30 4.29
C LEU A 69 17.85 -10.64 3.53
N LEU A 70 17.67 -10.60 2.20
CA LEU A 70 17.62 -11.83 1.39
C LEU A 70 18.88 -12.69 1.60
N ARG A 71 20.08 -12.07 1.55
CA ARG A 71 21.35 -12.79 1.80
C ARG A 71 21.44 -13.34 3.22
N HIS A 72 20.93 -12.60 4.21
CA HIS A 72 20.89 -13.07 5.59
C HIS A 72 19.97 -14.29 5.75
N MET A 73 18.76 -14.28 5.19
CA MET A 73 17.84 -15.42 5.21
C MET A 73 18.40 -16.63 4.44
N GLU A 74 19.11 -16.40 3.33
CA GLU A 74 19.82 -17.47 2.62
C GLU A 74 20.89 -18.14 3.49
N ARG A 75 21.65 -17.36 4.27
CA ARG A 75 22.63 -17.90 5.22
C ARG A 75 21.94 -18.78 6.26
N LEU A 76 20.88 -18.30 6.90
CA LEU A 76 20.11 -19.07 7.90
C LEU A 76 19.60 -20.39 7.32
N ARG A 77 19.02 -20.35 6.10
CA ARG A 77 18.54 -21.55 5.42
C ARG A 77 19.66 -22.56 5.15
N ARG A 78 20.89 -22.09 4.85
CA ARG A 78 22.05 -22.97 4.64
C ARG A 78 22.53 -23.60 5.94
N GLU A 79 22.47 -22.88 7.06
CA GLU A 79 22.88 -23.37 8.38
C GLU A 79 21.96 -24.48 8.89
N GLU A 80 20.67 -24.41 8.57
CA GLU A 80 19.67 -25.46 8.87
C GLU A 80 19.75 -26.68 7.93
N SER A 81 20.49 -26.60 6.82
CA SER A 81 20.51 -27.69 5.83
C SER A 81 21.22 -28.94 6.38
N PRO A 82 20.63 -30.14 6.28
CA PRO A 82 21.23 -31.41 6.76
C PRO A 82 22.63 -31.69 6.17
N THR A 83 22.90 -31.18 4.97
CA THR A 83 24.16 -31.35 4.22
C THR A 83 25.25 -30.34 4.59
N ALA A 84 24.96 -29.32 5.40
CA ALA A 84 25.90 -28.26 5.74
C ALA A 84 27.09 -28.73 6.61
N ARG A 85 26.95 -29.87 7.30
CA ARG A 85 28.02 -30.44 8.15
C ARG A 85 29.18 -31.07 7.36
N THR A 86 29.03 -31.40 6.08
CA THR A 86 30.08 -32.07 5.28
C THR A 86 30.70 -31.20 4.18
N ALA A 87 30.13 -30.02 3.86
CA ALA A 87 30.61 -29.16 2.78
C ALA A 87 31.05 -27.77 3.30
N ARG A 88 32.02 -27.71 4.21
CA ARG A 88 32.69 -26.44 4.57
C ARG A 88 33.73 -25.97 3.54
N GLN A 89 33.92 -26.71 2.45
CA GLN A 89 34.82 -26.37 1.36
C GLN A 89 34.19 -26.76 0.02
N ARG A 90 33.35 -25.89 -0.54
CA ARG A 90 33.25 -25.62 -1.99
C ARG A 90 32.20 -24.53 -2.25
N GLU A 91 32.68 -23.48 -2.90
CA GLU A 91 31.98 -22.39 -3.61
C GLU A 91 31.18 -21.36 -2.80
N ALA A 92 31.82 -20.20 -2.64
CA ALA A 92 31.24 -18.91 -2.26
C ALA A 92 30.51 -18.24 -3.44
N THR A 93 29.55 -18.93 -4.05
CA THR A 93 28.63 -18.33 -5.03
C THR A 93 27.21 -18.68 -4.63
N GLY A 94 26.59 -17.83 -3.82
CA GLY A 94 25.17 -17.94 -3.47
C GLY A 94 24.29 -17.90 -4.72
N LEU A 95 23.18 -18.65 -4.73
CA LEU A 95 22.26 -18.75 -5.87
C LEU A 95 21.80 -17.37 -6.38
N LEU A 96 21.64 -16.39 -5.47
CA LEU A 96 21.16 -15.04 -5.77
C LEU A 96 22.27 -14.00 -5.98
N GLY A 97 23.55 -14.33 -5.77
CA GLY A 97 24.67 -13.39 -5.90
C GLY A 97 24.84 -12.81 -7.31
N LYS A 98 24.31 -13.49 -8.34
CA LYS A 98 24.25 -12.98 -9.71
C LYS A 98 22.88 -12.44 -10.13
N GLY A 99 21.81 -12.62 -9.36
CA GLY A 99 20.45 -12.24 -9.76
C GLY A 99 20.02 -10.87 -9.24
N VAL A 100 20.26 -10.61 -7.96
CA VAL A 100 19.83 -9.38 -7.26
C VAL A 100 20.84 -8.25 -7.43
N GLU A 101 22.15 -8.54 -7.39
CA GLU A 101 23.19 -7.53 -7.67
C GLU A 101 23.28 -7.19 -9.16
N ALA A 102 22.91 -8.11 -10.05
CA ALA A 102 23.04 -7.89 -11.48
C ALA A 102 21.86 -7.16 -12.12
N MET A 103 20.77 -6.82 -11.40
CA MET A 103 19.71 -5.95 -11.94
C MET A 103 20.23 -4.54 -12.26
N GLY A 104 21.31 -4.09 -11.60
CA GLY A 104 22.01 -2.84 -11.96
C GLY A 104 22.73 -2.89 -13.31
N GLY A 105 22.84 -4.06 -13.98
CA GLY A 105 23.56 -4.21 -15.26
C GLY A 105 22.99 -5.22 -16.28
N MET A 106 22.10 -6.13 -15.90
CA MET A 106 21.60 -7.23 -16.76
C MET A 106 20.36 -6.89 -17.58
N PRO A 107 19.36 -6.11 -17.11
CA PRO A 107 18.23 -5.72 -17.95
C PRO A 107 18.72 -4.98 -19.20
N GLY A 108 19.75 -4.15 -19.08
CA GLY A 108 20.38 -3.44 -20.22
C GLY A 108 20.94 -4.34 -21.32
N GLN A 109 21.19 -5.63 -21.06
CA GLN A 109 21.67 -6.60 -22.05
C GLN A 109 20.54 -7.35 -22.78
N LEU A 110 19.32 -7.37 -22.22
CA LEU A 110 18.14 -7.93 -22.88
C LEU A 110 17.46 -6.84 -23.70
N SER A 111 17.39 -7.00 -25.02
CA SER A 111 16.79 -5.98 -25.89
C SER A 111 15.26 -6.01 -25.87
N ASP A 112 14.66 -7.18 -25.61
CA ASP A 112 13.21 -7.37 -25.68
C ASP A 112 12.50 -7.12 -24.34
N PRO A 113 11.46 -6.26 -24.29
CA PRO A 113 10.69 -6.02 -23.07
C PRO A 113 10.03 -7.29 -22.48
N GLY A 114 9.57 -8.21 -23.33
CA GLY A 114 8.99 -9.48 -22.91
C GLY A 114 10.00 -10.41 -22.22
N GLU A 115 11.26 -10.43 -22.68
CA GLU A 115 12.36 -11.12 -22.03
C GLU A 115 12.72 -10.51 -20.66
N ARG A 116 12.69 -9.17 -20.55
CA ARG A 116 12.88 -8.48 -19.27
C ARG A 116 11.78 -8.82 -18.27
N MET A 117 10.52 -8.82 -18.71
CA MET A 117 9.38 -9.26 -17.89
C MET A 117 9.58 -10.70 -17.39
N LYS A 118 9.96 -11.63 -18.27
CA LYS A 118 10.30 -13.02 -17.88
C LYS A 118 11.45 -13.07 -16.88
N TYR A 119 12.45 -12.20 -17.02
CA TYR A 119 13.55 -12.11 -16.06
C TYR A 119 13.07 -11.67 -14.68
N CYS A 120 12.25 -10.63 -14.57
CA CYS A 120 11.67 -10.20 -13.29
C CYS A 120 10.96 -11.35 -12.57
N PHE A 121 10.13 -12.12 -13.29
CA PHE A 121 9.45 -13.28 -12.70
C PHE A 121 10.38 -14.44 -12.32
N ARG A 122 11.53 -14.63 -13.00
CA ARG A 122 12.56 -15.56 -12.52
C ARG A 122 13.19 -15.12 -11.20
N VAL A 123 13.39 -13.82 -11.00
CA VAL A 123 13.89 -13.29 -9.71
C VAL A 123 12.89 -13.60 -8.59
N PHE A 124 11.60 -13.43 -8.86
CA PHE A 124 10.54 -13.84 -7.91
C PHE A 124 10.57 -15.33 -7.57
N ASP A 125 10.75 -16.20 -8.57
CA ASP A 125 10.89 -17.64 -8.32
C ASP A 125 12.08 -17.94 -7.39
N ASP A 126 13.19 -17.22 -7.54
CA ASP A 126 14.35 -17.37 -6.65
C ASP A 126 14.10 -16.83 -5.24
N ILE A 127 13.39 -15.70 -5.10
CA ILE A 127 12.95 -15.17 -3.80
C ILE A 127 12.04 -16.20 -3.11
N TYR A 128 11.11 -16.82 -3.84
CA TYR A 128 10.19 -17.82 -3.28
C TYR A 128 10.89 -19.10 -2.82
N LYS A 129 12.04 -19.46 -3.41
CA LYS A 129 12.89 -20.56 -2.90
C LYS A 129 13.50 -20.23 -1.54
N VAL A 130 13.69 -18.95 -1.20
CA VAL A 130 14.14 -18.49 0.12
C VAL A 130 12.97 -18.40 1.08
N MET A 131 11.89 -17.79 0.64
CA MET A 131 10.70 -17.49 1.45
C MET A 131 9.82 -18.73 1.65
N THR A 132 10.32 -19.74 2.37
CA THR A 132 9.66 -21.05 2.58
C THR A 132 9.01 -21.19 3.95
N ASN A 133 9.04 -20.16 4.78
CA ASN A 133 8.49 -20.21 6.12
C ASN A 133 7.98 -18.84 6.61
N THR A 134 7.13 -18.88 7.65
CA THR A 134 6.57 -17.65 8.24
C THR A 134 7.57 -16.83 9.03
N ALA A 135 8.60 -17.45 9.62
CA ALA A 135 9.66 -16.71 10.32
C ALA A 135 10.35 -15.69 9.38
N PHE A 136 10.71 -16.11 8.17
CA PHE A 136 11.24 -15.23 7.13
C PHE A 136 10.21 -14.22 6.62
N THR A 137 8.94 -14.60 6.58
CA THR A 137 7.85 -13.65 6.29
C THR A 137 7.81 -12.52 7.32
N ARG A 138 7.98 -12.81 8.62
CA ARG A 138 8.02 -11.77 9.65
C ARG A 138 9.23 -10.84 9.48
N MET A 139 10.39 -11.42 9.16
CA MET A 139 11.61 -10.62 8.86
C MET A 139 11.38 -9.70 7.66
N ALA A 140 10.76 -10.19 6.59
CA ALA A 140 10.44 -9.41 5.39
C ALA A 140 9.48 -8.25 5.69
N VAL A 141 8.46 -8.48 6.54
CA VAL A 141 7.56 -7.40 7.00
C VAL A 141 8.33 -6.34 7.79
N GLN A 142 9.21 -6.74 8.72
CA GLN A 142 10.05 -5.80 9.45
C GLN A 142 10.95 -4.97 8.52
N ASP A 143 11.61 -5.62 7.57
CA ASP A 143 12.47 -4.95 6.59
C ASP A 143 11.68 -3.92 5.77
N LEU A 144 10.53 -4.31 5.19
CA LEU A 144 9.65 -3.40 4.46
C LEU A 144 9.25 -2.19 5.32
N LEU A 145 8.80 -2.42 6.56
CA LEU A 145 8.32 -1.34 7.41
C LEU A 145 9.43 -0.39 7.87
N LEU A 146 10.62 -0.90 8.21
CA LEU A 146 11.77 -0.06 8.56
C LEU A 146 12.24 0.78 7.35
N HIS A 147 12.27 0.18 6.15
CA HIS A 147 12.58 0.90 4.92
C HIS A 147 11.52 1.95 4.55
N SER A 148 10.24 1.69 4.78
CA SER A 148 9.15 2.65 4.54
C SER A 148 9.16 3.79 5.55
N ALA A 149 9.43 3.49 6.83
CA ALA A 149 9.60 4.50 7.88
C ALA A 149 10.80 5.42 7.61
N ALA A 150 11.92 4.87 7.14
CA ALA A 150 13.10 5.64 6.75
C ALA A 150 12.83 6.58 5.56
N GLU A 151 11.85 6.25 4.71
CA GLU A 151 11.41 7.07 3.60
C GLU A 151 10.27 8.03 3.99
N ASN A 152 9.87 8.14 5.26
CA ASN A 152 8.75 9.01 5.67
C ASN A 152 7.43 8.68 4.93
N VAL A 153 7.17 7.39 4.69
CA VAL A 153 5.91 6.92 4.12
C VAL A 153 4.80 7.13 5.14
N PHE A 154 3.75 7.86 4.77
CA PHE A 154 2.55 8.14 5.57
C PHE A 154 1.47 7.05 5.38
N LEU A 155 1.20 6.64 4.14
CA LEU A 155 0.25 5.55 3.82
C LEU A 155 0.97 4.43 3.09
N LEU A 156 0.75 3.19 3.54
CA LEU A 156 1.29 1.99 2.91
C LEU A 156 0.19 0.95 2.70
N GLU A 157 -0.05 0.54 1.46
CA GLU A 157 -0.79 -0.69 1.14
C GLU A 157 0.18 -1.80 0.76
N ILE A 158 0.34 -2.76 1.67
CA ILE A 158 1.14 -3.96 1.41
C ILE A 158 0.31 -4.90 0.53
N ARG A 159 0.90 -5.42 -0.54
CA ARG A 159 0.32 -6.45 -1.41
C ARG A 159 1.00 -7.78 -1.18
N THR A 160 0.24 -8.86 -1.08
CA THR A 160 0.84 -10.19 -1.01
C THR A 160 -0.03 -11.30 -1.59
N SER A 161 0.60 -12.17 -2.38
CA SER A 161 -0.01 -13.39 -2.93
C SER A 161 -0.06 -14.49 -1.87
N LEU A 162 -1.14 -15.27 -1.87
CA LEU A 162 -1.22 -16.47 -1.03
C LEU A 162 -0.11 -17.47 -1.39
N ARG A 163 0.49 -18.07 -0.36
CA ARG A 163 1.63 -18.98 -0.50
C ARG A 163 1.26 -20.38 -0.03
N ASP A 164 1.60 -21.35 -0.85
CA ASP A 164 1.48 -22.78 -0.54
C ASP A 164 2.80 -23.35 -0.01
N GLY A 165 2.70 -24.44 0.74
CA GLY A 165 3.86 -25.24 1.17
C GLY A 165 4.79 -24.56 2.18
N LEU A 166 4.34 -23.51 2.86
CA LEU A 166 5.12 -22.84 3.90
C LEU A 166 5.19 -23.67 5.19
N TYR A 167 6.27 -23.46 5.95
CA TYR A 167 6.43 -23.97 7.31
C TYR A 167 6.46 -22.84 8.34
N ALA A 168 6.32 -23.18 9.63
CA ALA A 168 6.40 -22.21 10.70
C ALA A 168 7.82 -21.64 10.84
N THR A 169 8.82 -22.52 10.87
CA THR A 169 10.23 -22.19 11.17
C THR A 169 11.19 -22.55 10.02
N PRO A 170 12.39 -21.94 9.97
CA PRO A 170 13.44 -22.32 9.01
C PRO A 170 13.88 -23.79 9.18
N HIS A 171 13.96 -24.26 10.42
CA HIS A 171 14.27 -25.65 10.76
C HIS A 171 13.23 -26.62 10.18
N ALA A 172 11.93 -26.37 10.43
CA ALA A 172 10.87 -27.18 9.87
C ALA A 172 10.87 -27.20 8.35
N ALA A 173 11.19 -26.08 7.71
CA ALA A 173 11.34 -26.02 6.26
C ALA A 173 12.51 -26.87 5.74
N ALA A 174 13.67 -26.81 6.40
CA ALA A 174 14.85 -27.57 5.99
C ALA A 174 14.70 -29.09 6.18
N HIS A 175 13.92 -29.51 7.19
CA HIS A 175 13.69 -30.90 7.54
C HIS A 175 12.34 -31.47 7.08
N ALA A 176 11.55 -30.66 6.39
CA ALA A 176 10.20 -31.00 5.94
C ALA A 176 9.28 -31.53 7.07
N ILE A 177 9.24 -30.83 8.21
CA ILE A 177 8.44 -31.23 9.38
C ILE A 177 6.96 -30.91 9.10
N GLU A 178 6.20 -31.92 8.67
CA GLU A 178 4.80 -31.75 8.26
C GLU A 178 3.88 -31.20 9.37
N ALA A 179 4.19 -31.48 10.64
CA ALA A 179 3.44 -30.93 11.78
C ALA A 179 3.54 -29.39 11.91
N GLU A 180 4.54 -28.77 11.27
CA GLU A 180 4.75 -27.32 11.26
C GLU A 180 4.35 -26.67 9.93
N ARG A 181 3.55 -27.33 9.09
CA ARG A 181 2.96 -26.73 7.89
C ARG A 181 2.07 -25.54 8.23
N VAL A 182 2.12 -24.52 7.38
CA VAL A 182 1.37 -23.27 7.54
C VAL A 182 0.29 -23.19 6.46
N THR A 183 -0.93 -22.86 6.88
CA THR A 183 -2.05 -22.60 5.97
C THR A 183 -1.93 -21.21 5.33
N LYS A 184 -2.61 -20.98 4.20
CA LYS A 184 -2.68 -19.65 3.56
C LYS A 184 -3.23 -18.57 4.49
N LYS A 185 -4.22 -18.92 5.32
CA LYS A 185 -4.76 -18.05 6.37
C LYS A 185 -3.69 -17.68 7.40
N ALA A 186 -2.99 -18.66 7.94
CA ALA A 186 -1.92 -18.43 8.91
C ALA A 186 -0.76 -17.60 8.33
N TYR A 187 -0.49 -17.71 7.03
CA TYR A 187 0.45 -16.82 6.33
C TYR A 187 -0.03 -15.36 6.33
N VAL A 188 -1.27 -15.09 5.94
CA VAL A 188 -1.86 -13.74 5.95
C VAL A 188 -1.89 -13.18 7.37
N GLU A 189 -2.29 -13.98 8.36
CA GLU A 189 -2.25 -13.60 9.78
C GLU A 189 -0.83 -13.33 10.27
N ALA A 190 0.17 -14.07 9.82
CA ALA A 190 1.56 -13.79 10.17
C ALA A 190 2.01 -12.41 9.64
N VAL A 191 1.57 -12.00 8.45
CA VAL A 191 1.81 -10.64 7.93
C VAL A 191 1.12 -9.61 8.82
N ILE A 192 -0.19 -9.75 9.02
CA ILE A 192 -1.01 -8.81 9.82
C ILE A 192 -0.45 -8.66 11.23
N HIS A 193 -0.26 -9.76 11.96
CA HIS A 193 0.20 -9.73 13.35
C HIS A 193 1.63 -9.17 13.46
N THR A 194 2.48 -9.37 12.44
CA THR A 194 3.82 -8.76 12.43
C THR A 194 3.75 -7.25 12.22
N VAL A 195 2.93 -6.76 11.28
CA VAL A 195 2.69 -5.32 11.11
C VAL A 195 2.18 -4.72 12.42
N GLU A 196 1.14 -5.30 13.01
CA GLU A 196 0.56 -4.82 14.27
C GLU A 196 1.59 -4.86 15.41
N HIS A 197 2.42 -5.90 15.48
CA HIS A 197 3.48 -5.99 16.48
C HIS A 197 4.50 -4.85 16.37
N LEU A 198 4.94 -4.52 15.16
CA LEU A 198 5.89 -3.44 14.86
C LEU A 198 5.27 -2.06 15.10
N MET A 199 3.99 -1.86 14.74
CA MET A 199 3.24 -0.63 15.03
C MET A 199 3.03 -0.36 16.52
N HIS A 200 3.32 -1.35 17.39
CA HIS A 200 3.33 -1.22 18.84
C HIS A 200 4.74 -1.18 19.44
N GLY A 201 5.78 -0.95 18.63
CA GLY A 201 7.17 -0.83 19.07
C GLY A 201 7.86 -2.17 19.37
N GLY A 202 7.26 -3.27 18.93
CA GLY A 202 7.91 -4.58 18.95
C GLY A 202 8.94 -4.73 17.81
N VAL A 203 9.69 -5.83 17.82
CA VAL A 203 10.67 -6.17 16.78
C VAL A 203 10.68 -7.67 16.51
N VAL A 204 11.16 -8.06 15.33
CA VAL A 204 11.36 -9.43 14.91
C VAL A 204 12.81 -9.84 15.17
N ASP A 205 13.00 -11.01 15.76
CA ASP A 205 14.30 -11.61 15.94
C ASP A 205 14.90 -12.02 14.59
N PHE A 206 16.12 -11.57 14.30
CA PHE A 206 16.75 -11.82 12.99
C PHE A 206 17.26 -13.24 12.81
N GLU A 207 17.39 -14.07 13.84
CA GLU A 207 17.87 -15.46 13.68
C GLU A 207 16.70 -16.44 13.59
N THR A 208 15.70 -16.27 14.45
CA THR A 208 14.56 -17.19 14.60
C THR A 208 13.30 -16.73 13.87
N GLY A 209 13.17 -15.43 13.55
CA GLY A 209 11.96 -14.82 13.02
C GLY A 209 10.78 -14.81 14.00
N ALA A 210 11.05 -14.94 15.29
CA ALA A 210 10.07 -14.77 16.35
C ALA A 210 9.76 -13.28 16.58
N LEU A 211 8.52 -12.99 16.99
CA LEU A 211 8.15 -11.66 17.48
C LEU A 211 8.68 -11.52 18.91
N LEU A 212 9.60 -10.60 19.16
CA LEU A 212 10.19 -10.39 20.48
C LEU A 212 9.21 -9.62 21.39
N PRO A 213 9.14 -9.92 22.70
CA PRO A 213 8.23 -9.21 23.59
C PRO A 213 8.47 -7.69 23.55
N ARG A 214 7.37 -6.93 23.44
CA ARG A 214 7.42 -5.46 23.32
C ARG A 214 8.13 -4.85 24.53
N GLY A 215 9.07 -3.94 24.29
CA GLY A 215 9.83 -3.27 25.35
C GLY A 215 10.86 -4.15 26.08
N ALA A 216 11.01 -5.43 25.71
CA ALA A 216 12.07 -6.26 26.24
C ALA A 216 13.43 -5.86 25.65
N PRO A 217 14.54 -5.97 26.41
CA PRO A 217 15.87 -5.71 25.88
C PRO A 217 16.20 -6.70 24.77
N VAL A 218 16.70 -6.19 23.65
CA VAL A 218 17.20 -7.02 22.54
C VAL A 218 18.66 -7.41 22.77
N SER A 219 19.06 -8.55 22.25
CA SER A 219 20.39 -9.11 22.48
C SER A 219 21.50 -8.34 21.73
N PRO A 220 22.77 -8.43 22.17
CA PRO A 220 23.90 -7.88 21.39
C PRO A 220 24.01 -8.45 19.97
N ALA A 221 23.63 -9.72 19.78
CA ALA A 221 23.60 -10.36 18.47
C ALA A 221 22.54 -9.73 17.56
N TRP A 222 21.36 -9.41 18.11
CA TRP A 222 20.30 -8.71 17.39
C TRP A 222 20.79 -7.34 16.90
N TRP A 223 21.42 -6.55 17.77
CA TRP A 223 21.98 -5.25 17.39
C TRP A 223 23.06 -5.36 16.31
N SER A 224 23.94 -6.36 16.41
CA SER A 224 24.94 -6.62 15.38
C SER A 224 24.30 -6.91 14.01
N CYS A 225 23.20 -7.69 13.99
CA CYS A 225 22.45 -7.95 12.78
C CYS A 225 21.74 -6.69 12.25
N PHE A 226 21.07 -5.94 13.13
CA PHE A 226 20.40 -4.68 12.79
C PHE A 226 21.37 -3.68 12.13
N GLN A 227 22.57 -3.51 12.70
CA GLN A 227 23.59 -2.64 12.12
C GLN A 227 24.01 -3.11 10.72
N LYS A 228 24.25 -4.42 10.54
CA LYS A 228 24.63 -4.97 9.23
C LYS A 228 23.55 -4.76 8.17
N LEU A 229 22.29 -4.88 8.55
CA LEU A 229 21.15 -4.79 7.63
C LEU A 229 20.76 -3.34 7.31
N TYR A 230 20.76 -2.45 8.32
CA TYR A 230 20.07 -1.16 8.23
C TYR A 230 20.95 0.07 8.44
N VAL A 231 22.27 -0.07 8.61
CA VAL A 231 23.17 1.09 8.76
C VAL A 231 23.03 2.08 7.59
N SER A 232 22.78 1.59 6.38
CA SER A 232 22.57 2.42 5.18
C SER A 232 21.32 3.29 5.25
N LEU A 233 20.39 2.99 6.17
CA LEU A 233 19.22 3.83 6.42
C LEU A 233 19.55 5.04 7.29
N ALA A 234 20.67 5.07 8.01
CA ALA A 234 20.98 6.16 8.93
C ALA A 234 21.00 7.54 8.24
N PRO A 235 21.65 7.75 7.08
CA PRO A 235 21.58 9.04 6.38
C PRO A 235 20.16 9.41 5.96
N LYS A 236 19.39 8.42 5.49
CA LYS A 236 17.99 8.61 5.03
C LYS A 236 17.07 8.99 6.17
N ALA A 237 17.11 8.23 7.25
CA ALA A 237 16.26 8.39 8.41
C ALA A 237 16.69 9.61 9.24
N MET A 238 17.98 9.91 9.37
CA MET A 238 18.47 10.92 10.32
C MET A 238 18.52 12.35 9.77
N GLY A 239 18.41 12.54 8.45
CA GLY A 239 18.42 13.87 7.82
C GLY A 239 19.78 14.57 7.87
N VAL A 240 20.87 13.81 8.01
CA VAL A 240 22.24 14.35 7.97
C VAL A 240 22.66 14.44 6.50
N ALA A 241 22.92 15.64 6.02
CA ALA A 241 23.52 15.85 4.71
C ALA A 241 24.97 15.33 4.75
N CYS A 242 25.28 14.30 3.98
CA CYS A 242 26.66 14.00 3.63
C CYS A 242 26.98 14.84 2.39
N GLU A 243 27.82 15.86 2.55
CA GLU A 243 28.40 16.58 1.43
C GLU A 243 29.35 15.65 0.66
N GLY A 244 29.08 15.42 -0.63
CA GLY A 244 30.02 14.83 -1.58
C GLY A 244 30.04 13.31 -1.65
N ASP A 245 29.01 12.69 -2.25
CA ASP A 245 29.05 11.27 -2.58
C ASP A 245 29.71 11.04 -3.96
N THR A 246 30.96 10.58 -3.93
CA THR A 246 31.44 9.65 -4.96
C THR A 246 31.26 8.23 -4.43
N GLU A 247 30.84 7.29 -5.28
CA GLU A 247 30.52 5.89 -4.92
C GLU A 247 31.66 5.14 -4.17
N ALA A 248 32.88 5.69 -4.16
CA ALA A 248 34.02 5.14 -3.46
C ALA A 248 34.02 5.34 -1.93
N ASP A 249 33.29 6.34 -1.38
CA ASP A 249 33.34 6.68 0.05
C ASP A 249 32.29 5.96 0.93
N THR A 250 31.26 5.35 0.33
CA THR A 250 30.29 4.49 1.05
C THR A 250 30.95 3.24 1.66
N ALA A 251 32.06 2.78 1.08
CA ALA A 251 32.84 1.67 1.63
C ALA A 251 33.55 2.02 2.94
N ARG A 252 33.92 3.30 3.17
CA ARG A 252 34.61 3.74 4.41
C ARG A 252 33.68 4.02 5.58
N VAL A 253 32.39 4.21 5.35
CA VAL A 253 31.38 4.46 6.42
C VAL A 253 30.99 3.16 7.15
N THR A 254 31.31 1.99 6.59
CA THR A 254 30.95 0.69 7.16
C THR A 254 31.74 0.29 8.42
N SER A 255 32.77 1.03 8.84
CA SER A 255 33.64 0.66 9.96
C SER A 255 33.43 1.43 11.27
N GLY A 256 32.29 2.11 11.48
CA GLY A 256 32.18 3.04 12.61
C GLY A 256 30.81 3.33 13.20
N THR A 257 29.75 2.58 12.89
CA THR A 257 28.45 2.85 13.51
C THR A 257 28.43 2.38 14.96
N THR A 258 28.34 3.33 15.88
CA THR A 258 28.27 3.00 17.31
C THR A 258 26.91 2.39 17.65
N LEU A 259 26.83 1.58 18.71
CA LEU A 259 25.55 1.05 19.20
C LEU A 259 24.54 2.18 19.45
N ALA A 260 24.99 3.31 20.01
CA ALA A 260 24.18 4.50 20.25
C ALA A 260 23.56 5.09 18.97
N GLN A 261 24.26 5.03 17.82
CA GLN A 261 23.70 5.48 16.54
C GLN A 261 22.63 4.51 16.03
N ALA A 262 22.81 3.21 16.24
CA ALA A 262 21.82 2.19 15.86
C ALA A 262 20.55 2.28 16.72
N GLU A 263 20.70 2.50 18.03
CA GLU A 263 19.59 2.76 18.95
C GLU A 263 18.79 3.98 18.52
N LYS A 264 19.47 5.10 18.28
CA LYS A 264 18.82 6.35 17.82
C LYS A 264 18.12 6.19 16.47
N LEU A 265 18.70 5.39 15.55
CA LEU A 265 18.05 5.05 14.28
C LEU A 265 16.76 4.27 14.53
N LEU A 266 16.81 3.18 15.31
CA LEU A 266 15.64 2.37 15.60
C LEU A 266 14.54 3.18 16.30
N GLU A 267 14.90 4.01 17.29
CA GLU A 267 13.96 4.92 17.96
C GLU A 267 13.22 5.82 16.97
N ARG A 268 13.94 6.42 16.01
CA ARG A 268 13.33 7.29 15.00
C ARG A 268 12.43 6.52 14.04
N LEU A 269 12.83 5.32 13.61
CA LEU A 269 12.01 4.46 12.76
C LEU A 269 10.74 4.01 13.49
N HIS A 270 10.86 3.65 14.78
CA HIS A 270 9.72 3.32 15.62
C HIS A 270 8.79 4.51 15.81
N ASP A 271 9.29 5.73 16.04
CA ASP A 271 8.45 6.92 16.15
C ASP A 271 7.60 7.13 14.88
N GLN A 272 8.20 7.00 13.71
CA GLN A 272 7.49 7.05 12.43
C GLN A 272 6.41 5.96 12.33
N LEU A 273 6.78 4.69 12.54
CA LEU A 273 5.86 3.55 12.47
C LEU A 273 4.70 3.68 13.46
N MET A 274 5.01 4.02 14.69
CA MET A 274 4.07 4.02 15.80
C MET A 274 3.16 5.22 15.80
N HIS A 275 3.50 6.36 15.18
CA HIS A 275 2.72 7.60 15.35
C HIS A 275 2.31 8.28 14.04
N ARG A 276 2.92 7.92 12.91
CA ARG A 276 2.72 8.66 11.65
C ARG A 276 2.22 7.78 10.51
N MET A 277 2.53 6.49 10.51
CA MET A 277 2.13 5.58 9.43
C MET A 277 0.71 5.03 9.59
N HIS A 278 0.04 4.86 8.46
CA HIS A 278 -1.15 4.02 8.27
C HIS A 278 -0.82 2.87 7.34
N ILE A 279 -1.14 1.65 7.74
CA ILE A 279 -0.79 0.45 6.97
C ILE A 279 -2.03 -0.39 6.73
N ARG A 280 -2.22 -0.82 5.48
CA ARG A 280 -3.29 -1.71 5.04
C ARG A 280 -2.70 -2.91 4.32
N LEU A 281 -3.50 -3.98 4.25
CA LEU A 281 -3.18 -5.18 3.49
C LEU A 281 -4.16 -5.36 2.33
N ILE A 282 -3.60 -5.73 1.19
CA ILE A 282 -4.31 -6.17 -0.01
C ILE A 282 -3.86 -7.60 -0.31
N VAL A 283 -4.83 -8.49 -0.54
CA VAL A 283 -4.54 -9.89 -0.89
C VAL A 283 -4.50 -10.03 -2.41
N SER A 284 -3.39 -10.53 -2.94
CA SER A 284 -3.15 -10.59 -4.37
C SER A 284 -3.71 -11.85 -5.01
N ILE A 285 -4.51 -11.69 -6.07
CA ILE A 285 -4.89 -12.74 -7.00
C ILE A 285 -3.75 -12.86 -8.01
N ASN A 286 -2.91 -13.88 -7.82
CA ASN A 286 -1.79 -14.15 -8.71
C ASN A 286 -2.26 -14.97 -9.91
N ARG A 287 -2.26 -14.36 -11.10
CA ARG A 287 -2.64 -14.99 -12.37
C ARG A 287 -1.71 -16.11 -12.82
N GLY A 288 -0.62 -16.36 -12.12
CA GLY A 288 0.19 -17.57 -12.27
C GLY A 288 -0.53 -18.85 -11.82
N HIS A 289 -1.62 -18.73 -11.04
CA HIS A 289 -2.51 -19.82 -10.62
C HIS A 289 -3.87 -19.75 -11.35
N GLY A 290 -4.72 -20.77 -11.18
CA GLY A 290 -6.04 -20.83 -11.81
C GLY A 290 -7.16 -20.15 -11.01
N ALA A 291 -8.35 -20.08 -11.60
CA ALA A 291 -9.53 -19.42 -11.03
C ALA A 291 -9.90 -19.89 -9.61
N ALA A 292 -9.70 -21.17 -9.27
CA ALA A 292 -9.96 -21.68 -7.92
C ALA A 292 -9.10 -20.98 -6.84
N ALA A 293 -7.83 -20.72 -7.13
CA ALA A 293 -6.95 -19.99 -6.22
C ALA A 293 -7.36 -18.51 -6.09
N ALA A 294 -7.92 -17.93 -7.15
CA ALA A 294 -8.46 -16.57 -7.12
C ALA A 294 -9.70 -16.46 -6.21
N TRP A 295 -10.61 -17.43 -6.31
CA TRP A 295 -11.75 -17.54 -5.41
C TRP A 295 -11.29 -17.68 -3.96
N GLU A 296 -10.32 -18.55 -3.70
CA GLU A 296 -9.74 -18.73 -2.36
C GLU A 296 -9.14 -17.42 -1.81
N ALA A 297 -8.40 -16.67 -2.63
CA ALA A 297 -7.84 -15.38 -2.24
C ALA A 297 -8.90 -14.37 -1.81
N VAL A 298 -9.97 -14.24 -2.59
CA VAL A 298 -11.07 -13.31 -2.30
C VAL A 298 -11.88 -13.75 -1.07
N THR A 299 -12.20 -15.04 -0.98
CA THR A 299 -12.92 -15.60 0.18
C THR A 299 -12.12 -15.39 1.46
N LEU A 300 -10.81 -15.68 1.43
CA LEU A 300 -9.93 -15.51 2.59
C LEU A 300 -9.80 -14.03 2.98
N ALA A 301 -9.67 -13.12 2.02
CA ALA A 301 -9.62 -11.68 2.31
C ALA A 301 -10.88 -11.20 3.04
N LYS A 302 -12.06 -11.64 2.60
CA LYS A 302 -13.35 -11.34 3.26
C LYS A 302 -13.46 -11.97 4.64
N GLU A 303 -13.01 -13.22 4.79
CA GLU A 303 -13.01 -13.93 6.07
C GLU A 303 -12.13 -13.22 7.10
N VAL A 304 -10.89 -12.88 6.74
CA VAL A 304 -9.96 -12.17 7.60
C VAL A 304 -10.50 -10.78 7.97
N GLN A 305 -11.03 -10.01 7.00
CA GLN A 305 -11.65 -8.70 7.29
C GLN A 305 -12.82 -8.83 8.28
N LYS A 306 -13.66 -9.87 8.14
CA LYS A 306 -14.76 -10.15 9.07
C LYS A 306 -14.25 -10.44 10.49
N GLU A 307 -13.19 -11.22 10.62
CA GLU A 307 -12.59 -11.50 11.93
C GLU A 307 -11.94 -10.27 12.55
N GLN A 308 -11.28 -9.42 11.75
CA GLN A 308 -10.74 -8.15 12.22
C GLN A 308 -11.84 -7.25 12.81
N LEU A 309 -13.00 -7.19 12.15
CA LEU A 309 -14.17 -6.48 12.68
C LEU A 309 -14.65 -7.08 14.02
N GLN A 310 -14.75 -8.41 14.12
CA GLN A 310 -15.15 -9.06 15.38
C GLN A 310 -14.18 -8.76 16.53
N ARG A 311 -12.86 -8.81 16.28
CA ARG A 311 -11.81 -8.46 17.25
C ARG A 311 -11.91 -6.99 17.68
N PHE A 312 -12.11 -6.08 16.73
CA PHE A 312 -12.30 -4.66 17.00
C PHE A 312 -13.51 -4.41 17.92
N TYR A 313 -14.66 -4.99 17.63
CA TYR A 313 -15.84 -4.81 18.49
C TYR A 313 -15.69 -5.46 19.86
N ALA A 314 -14.97 -6.58 19.95
CA ALA A 314 -14.61 -7.17 21.23
C ALA A 314 -13.71 -6.25 22.06
N SER A 315 -12.72 -5.58 21.46
CA SER A 315 -11.83 -4.65 22.18
C SER A 315 -12.58 -3.42 22.69
N LEU A 316 -13.51 -2.87 21.89
CA LEU A 316 -14.33 -1.72 22.30
C LEU A 316 -15.15 -1.97 23.57
N GLN A 317 -15.57 -3.22 23.80
CA GLN A 317 -16.35 -3.57 24.99
C GLN A 317 -15.49 -3.68 26.23
N VAL A 318 -14.29 -4.26 26.11
CA VAL A 318 -13.34 -4.34 27.21
C VAL A 318 -12.99 -2.93 27.70
N ASP A 319 -12.71 -2.01 26.77
CA ASP A 319 -12.44 -0.61 27.11
C ASP A 319 -13.62 0.05 27.84
N THR A 320 -14.85 -0.27 27.43
CA THR A 320 -16.07 0.26 28.07
C THR A 320 -16.28 -0.30 29.49
N ALA A 321 -15.97 -1.58 29.71
CA ALA A 321 -16.09 -2.23 31.02
C ALA A 321 -15.04 -1.73 32.02
N VAL A 322 -13.83 -1.40 31.55
CA VAL A 322 -12.73 -0.92 32.40
C VAL A 322 -12.91 0.56 32.80
N THR A 323 -13.60 1.37 31.99
CA THR A 323 -13.71 2.82 32.18
C THR A 323 -14.94 3.29 32.97
N HIS A 324 -15.58 2.42 33.76
CA HIS A 324 -16.76 2.73 34.57
C HIS A 324 -16.65 4.09 35.30
N GLY A 325 -17.35 5.10 34.78
CA GLY A 325 -17.70 6.32 35.52
C GLY A 325 -16.85 7.57 35.33
N THR A 326 -15.84 7.61 34.46
CA THR A 326 -15.15 8.87 34.12
C THR A 326 -15.25 9.22 32.63
N ARG A 327 -15.68 10.47 32.41
CA ARG A 327 -16.05 11.12 31.15
C ARG A 327 -15.20 10.76 29.91
N GLN A 328 -15.90 10.58 28.80
CA GLN A 328 -15.49 10.93 27.43
C GLN A 328 -14.18 10.26 26.96
N THR A 329 -14.26 8.96 26.68
CA THR A 329 -13.27 8.26 25.84
C THR A 329 -13.15 9.04 24.53
N THR A 330 -12.03 9.73 24.32
CA THR A 330 -11.87 10.65 23.18
C THR A 330 -11.79 9.88 21.87
N LEU A 331 -12.29 10.48 20.79
CA LEU A 331 -12.15 9.99 19.40
C LEU A 331 -10.69 9.58 19.08
N THR A 332 -9.72 10.22 19.74
CA THR A 332 -8.29 9.95 19.64
C THR A 332 -7.85 8.56 20.13
N GLN A 333 -8.49 7.98 21.14
CA GLN A 333 -8.12 6.62 21.61
C GLN A 333 -8.54 5.54 20.61
N HIS A 334 -9.71 5.68 20.00
CA HIS A 334 -10.18 4.76 18.96
C HIS A 334 -9.36 4.93 17.68
N GLY A 335 -8.99 6.17 17.33
CA GLY A 335 -8.13 6.45 16.18
C GLY A 335 -6.77 5.75 16.24
N GLU A 336 -6.15 5.68 17.44
CA GLU A 336 -4.90 4.95 17.63
C GLU A 336 -5.05 3.44 17.45
N VAL A 337 -6.12 2.84 18.00
CA VAL A 337 -6.40 1.41 17.81
C VAL A 337 -6.63 1.10 16.33
N VAL A 338 -7.47 1.89 15.65
CA VAL A 338 -7.80 1.70 14.24
C VAL A 338 -6.56 1.84 13.36
N ARG A 339 -5.71 2.84 13.62
CA ARG A 339 -4.47 3.05 12.87
C ARG A 339 -3.47 1.91 13.03
N ARG A 340 -3.38 1.31 14.22
CA ARG A 340 -2.43 0.23 14.54
C ARG A 340 -2.90 -1.17 14.14
N VAL A 341 -4.09 -1.29 13.55
CA VAL A 341 -4.60 -2.54 12.96
C VAL A 341 -4.29 -2.56 11.46
N CYS A 342 -3.69 -3.65 10.99
CA CYS A 342 -3.38 -3.83 9.57
C CYS A 342 -4.60 -4.37 8.82
N TRP A 343 -5.55 -3.48 8.53
CA TRP A 343 -6.83 -3.85 7.92
C TRP A 343 -6.67 -4.44 6.52
N VAL A 344 -7.35 -5.58 6.26
CA VAL A 344 -7.56 -6.06 4.90
C VAL A 344 -8.62 -5.18 4.24
N THR A 345 -8.26 -4.49 3.17
CA THR A 345 -9.11 -3.45 2.54
C THR A 345 -9.35 -3.68 1.04
N GLY A 346 -8.63 -4.60 0.42
CA GLY A 346 -8.79 -4.88 -0.99
C GLY A 346 -8.15 -6.17 -1.47
N VAL A 347 -8.28 -6.38 -2.77
CA VAL A 347 -7.56 -7.38 -3.54
C VAL A 347 -6.88 -6.72 -4.73
N ASP A 348 -5.77 -7.30 -5.17
CA ASP A 348 -5.19 -6.96 -6.48
C ASP A 348 -5.31 -8.13 -7.45
N PHE A 349 -5.20 -7.84 -8.75
CA PHE A 349 -4.90 -8.83 -9.78
C PHE A 349 -3.50 -8.57 -10.30
N SER A 350 -2.61 -9.56 -10.18
CA SER A 350 -1.17 -9.42 -10.41
C SER A 350 -0.56 -10.74 -10.88
N GLY A 351 0.78 -10.83 -10.91
CA GLY A 351 1.52 -12.01 -11.37
C GLY A 351 1.82 -11.98 -12.86
N TYR A 352 2.49 -13.02 -13.37
CA TYR A 352 3.04 -12.97 -14.72
C TYR A 352 1.97 -12.81 -15.81
N CYS A 353 1.94 -11.65 -16.47
CA CYS A 353 0.98 -11.28 -17.51
C CYS A 353 0.97 -12.23 -18.74
N GLY A 354 2.00 -13.06 -18.90
CA GLY A 354 2.06 -14.13 -19.90
C GLY A 354 1.31 -15.42 -19.54
N LYS A 355 0.62 -15.49 -18.38
CA LYS A 355 -0.15 -16.67 -17.92
C LYS A 355 -1.62 -16.36 -17.73
N ASN A 356 -2.46 -17.34 -18.10
CA ASN A 356 -3.93 -17.35 -17.97
C ASN A 356 -4.61 -16.11 -18.60
N HIS A 357 -5.94 -16.12 -18.69
CA HIS A 357 -6.69 -15.02 -19.29
C HIS A 357 -7.48 -14.26 -18.22
N PHE A 358 -7.51 -12.93 -18.30
CA PHE A 358 -8.25 -12.10 -17.34
C PHE A 358 -9.70 -12.56 -17.12
N ALA A 359 -10.39 -13.01 -18.18
CA ALA A 359 -11.77 -13.50 -18.12
C ALA A 359 -11.99 -14.61 -17.08
N ASP A 360 -10.99 -15.47 -16.85
CA ASP A 360 -11.07 -16.58 -15.89
C ASP A 360 -11.19 -16.09 -14.43
N PHE A 361 -10.74 -14.86 -14.16
CA PHE A 361 -10.66 -14.27 -12.83
C PHE A 361 -11.79 -13.28 -12.53
N VAL A 362 -12.53 -12.84 -13.56
CA VAL A 362 -13.68 -11.94 -13.43
C VAL A 362 -14.69 -12.42 -12.38
N PRO A 363 -15.06 -13.72 -12.28
CA PRO A 363 -16.00 -14.16 -11.25
C PRO A 363 -15.52 -13.92 -9.82
N ALA A 364 -14.22 -14.15 -9.53
CA ALA A 364 -13.64 -13.90 -8.22
C ALA A 364 -13.49 -12.39 -7.94
N LEU A 365 -13.06 -11.61 -8.93
CA LEU A 365 -13.00 -10.15 -8.81
C LEU A 365 -14.41 -9.54 -8.59
N ALA A 366 -15.43 -10.06 -9.27
CA ALA A 366 -16.81 -9.67 -9.04
C ALA A 366 -17.30 -10.06 -7.64
N GLU A 367 -16.86 -11.21 -7.10
CA GLU A 367 -17.10 -11.58 -5.70
C GLU A 367 -16.51 -10.55 -4.75
N ALA A 368 -15.29 -10.05 -4.97
CA ALA A 368 -14.67 -9.06 -4.08
C ALA A 368 -15.55 -7.79 -3.94
N ARG A 369 -16.21 -7.38 -5.03
CA ARG A 369 -17.21 -6.28 -5.06
C ARG A 369 -18.58 -6.67 -4.55
N ARG A 370 -18.97 -7.94 -4.66
CA ARG A 370 -20.32 -8.35 -4.30
C ARG A 370 -20.49 -8.30 -2.79
N GLY A 371 -21.59 -7.72 -2.35
CA GLY A 371 -22.12 -8.01 -1.03
C GLY A 371 -22.60 -9.47 -0.93
N GLY A 372 -22.83 -9.96 0.28
CA GLY A 372 -23.52 -11.23 0.49
C GLY A 372 -24.92 -11.19 -0.12
N ALA A 373 -25.28 -12.20 -0.91
CA ALA A 373 -26.67 -12.38 -1.33
C ALA A 373 -27.52 -12.71 -0.10
N ALA A 374 -28.78 -12.26 -0.09
CA ALA A 374 -29.77 -12.54 0.96
C ALA A 374 -30.14 -14.04 1.11
N ALA A 375 -29.41 -14.96 0.48
CA ALA A 375 -29.64 -16.40 0.54
C ALA A 375 -28.51 -17.12 1.30
N ALA A 376 -28.84 -17.48 2.55
CA ALA A 376 -28.40 -18.65 3.31
C ALA A 376 -26.97 -18.76 3.90
N SER A 377 -26.19 -17.68 4.00
CA SER A 377 -25.27 -17.53 5.14
C SER A 377 -25.09 -16.05 5.49
N SER A 378 -25.55 -15.67 6.68
CA SER A 378 -25.86 -14.28 7.09
C SER A 378 -24.64 -13.39 7.41
N SER A 379 -23.46 -13.66 6.85
CA SER A 379 -22.23 -13.10 7.42
C SER A 379 -21.40 -12.15 6.56
N SER A 380 -21.77 -11.90 5.30
CA SER A 380 -21.11 -10.88 4.45
C SER A 380 -21.99 -9.63 4.30
N PRO A 381 -21.41 -8.41 4.34
CA PRO A 381 -22.19 -7.18 4.17
C PRO A 381 -22.89 -7.18 2.81
N SER A 382 -24.06 -6.55 2.68
CA SER A 382 -24.80 -6.46 1.39
C SER A 382 -24.16 -5.50 0.38
N TYR A 383 -23.10 -4.79 0.76
CA TYR A 383 -22.30 -3.91 -0.08
C TYR A 383 -20.87 -4.44 -0.27
N GLY A 384 -20.19 -3.98 -1.31
CA GLY A 384 -18.79 -4.33 -1.56
C GLY A 384 -17.85 -3.77 -0.50
N SER A 385 -17.07 -4.64 0.15
CA SER A 385 -16.18 -4.25 1.26
C SER A 385 -14.69 -4.24 0.89
N LEU A 386 -14.32 -4.79 -0.28
CA LEU A 386 -12.94 -4.86 -0.75
C LEU A 386 -12.76 -4.00 -2.01
N GLY A 387 -11.71 -3.18 -2.02
CA GLY A 387 -11.31 -2.41 -3.20
C GLY A 387 -10.55 -3.29 -4.18
N ILE A 388 -10.56 -2.95 -5.46
CA ILE A 388 -9.89 -3.70 -6.51
C ILE A 388 -8.93 -2.81 -7.30
N THR A 389 -7.70 -3.27 -7.41
CA THR A 389 -6.67 -2.70 -8.29
C THR A 389 -6.17 -3.79 -9.24
N LEU A 390 -5.97 -3.47 -10.51
CA LEU A 390 -5.51 -4.44 -11.52
C LEU A 390 -4.16 -4.01 -12.08
N HIS A 391 -3.19 -4.92 -12.13
CA HIS A 391 -2.07 -4.76 -13.05
C HIS A 391 -2.61 -4.91 -14.47
N ALA A 392 -2.42 -3.88 -15.29
CA ALA A 392 -3.00 -3.80 -16.62
C ALA A 392 -2.02 -3.14 -17.58
N GLY A 393 -2.11 -3.50 -18.86
CA GLY A 393 -1.20 -2.97 -19.88
C GLY A 393 0.26 -3.28 -19.58
N GLU A 394 0.58 -4.43 -18.98
CA GLU A 394 1.97 -4.90 -18.77
C GLU A 394 2.53 -5.68 -19.96
N LYS A 395 1.66 -6.00 -20.93
CA LYS A 395 1.97 -6.60 -22.23
C LYS A 395 1.10 -5.92 -23.30
N ASP A 396 1.56 -5.97 -24.54
CA ASP A 396 0.79 -5.49 -25.71
C ASP A 396 -0.36 -6.46 -26.01
N ASP A 397 -1.49 -6.24 -25.34
CA ASP A 397 -2.72 -7.04 -25.45
C ASP A 397 -3.94 -6.13 -25.23
N ALA A 398 -4.34 -5.42 -26.30
CA ALA A 398 -5.45 -4.48 -26.27
C ALA A 398 -6.79 -5.15 -25.95
N GLU A 399 -6.99 -6.42 -26.32
CA GLU A 399 -8.23 -7.16 -26.04
C GLU A 399 -8.39 -7.44 -24.54
N GLU A 400 -7.31 -7.92 -23.89
CA GLU A 400 -7.31 -8.10 -22.43
C GLU A 400 -7.51 -6.76 -21.71
N LEU A 401 -6.83 -5.70 -22.15
CA LEU A 401 -6.99 -4.37 -21.57
C LEU A 401 -8.42 -3.85 -21.73
N THR A 402 -9.06 -4.01 -22.89
CA THR A 402 -10.46 -3.64 -23.09
C THR A 402 -11.39 -4.41 -22.15
N ALA A 403 -11.17 -5.70 -21.94
CA ALA A 403 -11.95 -6.48 -20.97
C ALA A 403 -11.76 -5.95 -19.53
N MET A 404 -10.54 -5.57 -19.15
CA MET A 404 -10.26 -4.93 -17.85
C MET A 404 -10.94 -3.55 -17.75
N VAL A 405 -10.93 -2.74 -18.82
CA VAL A 405 -11.59 -1.42 -18.87
C VAL A 405 -13.09 -1.57 -18.69
N GLN A 406 -13.70 -2.57 -19.30
CA GLN A 406 -15.12 -2.91 -19.09
C GLN A 406 -15.39 -3.34 -17.64
N PHE A 407 -14.47 -4.09 -17.01
CA PHE A 407 -14.59 -4.44 -15.59
C PHE A 407 -14.50 -3.21 -14.66
N ALA A 408 -13.78 -2.16 -15.07
CA ALA A 408 -13.76 -0.85 -14.41
C ALA A 408 -13.25 -0.88 -12.95
N PRO A 409 -12.01 -1.34 -12.65
CA PRO A 409 -11.45 -1.37 -11.30
C PRO A 409 -11.41 0.03 -10.64
N GLU A 410 -11.20 0.08 -9.33
CA GLU A 410 -11.03 1.35 -8.62
C GLU A 410 -9.67 2.00 -8.93
N ARG A 411 -8.63 1.18 -9.18
CA ARG A 411 -7.28 1.65 -9.53
C ARG A 411 -6.60 0.77 -10.59
N TRP A 412 -5.59 1.33 -11.24
CA TRP A 412 -4.84 0.71 -12.34
C TRP A 412 -3.35 0.69 -12.00
N GLY A 413 -2.72 -0.48 -12.06
CA GLY A 413 -1.26 -0.63 -12.02
C GLY A 413 -0.65 -0.53 -13.41
N HIS A 414 0.43 0.23 -13.53
CA HIS A 414 1.31 0.34 -14.71
C HIS A 414 0.72 1.06 -15.93
N LEU A 415 -0.08 0.38 -16.76
CA LEU A 415 -0.59 0.88 -18.05
C LEU A 415 0.49 1.21 -19.09
N VAL A 416 1.59 0.45 -19.14
CA VAL A 416 2.71 0.66 -20.08
C VAL A 416 2.25 0.52 -21.54
N TYR A 417 1.58 -0.58 -21.85
CA TYR A 417 1.05 -0.89 -23.18
C TYR A 417 -0.46 -0.59 -23.18
N THR A 418 -0.80 0.66 -23.50
CA THR A 418 -2.19 1.15 -23.49
C THR A 418 -2.48 1.84 -24.81
N ASP A 419 -3.47 1.34 -25.55
CA ASP A 419 -3.93 2.01 -26.77
C ASP A 419 -4.74 3.30 -26.45
N PRO A 420 -4.82 4.24 -27.40
CA PRO A 420 -5.51 5.51 -27.18
C PRO A 420 -6.98 5.40 -26.76
N ALA A 421 -7.70 4.37 -27.22
CA ALA A 421 -9.12 4.22 -26.92
C ALA A 421 -9.33 3.78 -25.46
N ASN A 422 -8.58 2.77 -25.00
CA ASN A 422 -8.61 2.34 -23.61
C ASN A 422 -8.08 3.44 -22.67
N LEU A 423 -7.01 4.15 -23.05
CA LEU A 423 -6.50 5.28 -22.26
C LEU A 423 -7.55 6.39 -22.13
N ALA A 424 -8.23 6.75 -23.22
CA ALA A 424 -9.30 7.75 -23.20
C ALA A 424 -10.43 7.36 -22.23
N ALA A 425 -10.82 6.08 -22.21
CA ALA A 425 -11.87 5.60 -21.30
C ALA A 425 -11.44 5.68 -19.83
N ILE A 426 -10.20 5.29 -19.51
CA ILE A 426 -9.62 5.37 -18.16
C ILE A 426 -9.55 6.83 -17.68
N ILE A 427 -9.06 7.73 -18.53
CA ILE A 427 -8.97 9.16 -18.26
C ILE A 427 -10.36 9.80 -18.10
N ALA A 428 -11.32 9.46 -18.96
CA ALA A 428 -12.69 10.00 -18.90
C ALA A 428 -13.42 9.62 -17.60
N ARG A 429 -13.14 8.44 -17.04
CA ARG A 429 -13.62 8.04 -15.72
C ARG A 429 -12.82 8.61 -14.57
N HIS A 430 -11.74 9.34 -14.87
CA HIS A 430 -10.80 9.86 -13.87
C HIS A 430 -10.29 8.74 -12.94
N ASP A 431 -10.08 7.53 -13.47
CA ASP A 431 -9.60 6.40 -12.66
C ASP A 431 -8.18 6.67 -12.14
N ALA A 432 -7.87 6.18 -10.94
CA ALA A 432 -6.54 6.34 -10.36
C ALA A 432 -5.53 5.39 -11.03
N ILE A 433 -4.36 5.93 -11.40
CA ILE A 433 -3.27 5.18 -12.03
C ILE A 433 -2.05 5.18 -11.10
N GLU A 434 -1.55 3.98 -10.82
CA GLU A 434 -0.37 3.65 -10.02
C GLU A 434 0.82 3.44 -10.96
N LEU A 435 1.64 4.48 -11.12
CA LEU A 435 2.84 4.46 -11.96
C LEU A 435 4.06 4.04 -11.15
N CYS A 436 4.92 3.22 -11.72
CA CYS A 436 6.11 2.68 -11.07
C CYS A 436 7.29 2.90 -12.02
N ILE A 437 7.88 4.10 -12.03
CA ILE A 437 8.77 4.60 -13.10
C ILE A 437 9.91 3.62 -13.41
N THR A 438 10.60 3.13 -12.37
CA THR A 438 11.70 2.18 -12.56
C THR A 438 11.22 0.85 -13.16
N SER A 439 10.15 0.26 -12.57
CA SER A 439 9.56 -1.01 -13.04
C SER A 439 9.06 -0.87 -14.49
N ASN A 440 8.34 0.22 -14.79
CA ASN A 440 7.82 0.54 -16.12
C ASN A 440 8.93 0.78 -17.14
N ALA A 441 10.02 1.45 -16.78
CA ALA A 441 11.18 1.62 -17.66
C ALA A 441 11.84 0.28 -18.01
N VAL A 442 12.02 -0.59 -17.02
CA VAL A 442 12.59 -1.92 -17.24
C VAL A 442 11.67 -2.79 -18.10
N THR A 443 10.39 -2.84 -17.78
CA THR A 443 9.42 -3.76 -18.42
C THR A 443 8.80 -3.23 -19.71
N GLY A 444 8.76 -1.91 -19.89
CA GLY A 444 8.36 -1.22 -21.12
C GLY A 444 9.51 -0.99 -22.11
N GLY A 445 10.76 -1.24 -21.70
CA GLY A 445 11.93 -1.04 -22.55
C GLY A 445 12.27 0.42 -22.81
N TYR A 446 11.91 1.34 -21.91
CA TYR A 446 12.28 2.75 -22.05
C TYR A 446 13.79 2.91 -21.83
N ALA A 447 14.48 3.49 -22.81
CA ALA A 447 15.92 3.76 -22.71
C ALA A 447 16.24 4.89 -21.72
N GLU A 448 15.31 5.83 -21.55
CA GLU A 448 15.44 7.01 -20.69
C GLU A 448 14.09 7.33 -20.06
N VAL A 449 14.09 7.88 -18.84
CA VAL A 449 12.86 8.25 -18.12
C VAL A 449 12.02 9.25 -18.93
N ALA A 450 12.64 10.12 -19.72
CA ALA A 450 11.94 11.09 -20.58
C ALA A 450 10.97 10.46 -21.60
N ARG A 451 11.06 9.13 -21.84
CA ARG A 451 10.17 8.38 -22.73
C ARG A 451 9.10 7.57 -21.99
N HIS A 452 8.99 7.73 -20.68
CA HIS A 452 7.97 7.05 -19.89
C HIS A 452 6.57 7.46 -20.37
N HIS A 453 5.62 6.52 -20.44
CA HIS A 453 4.24 6.71 -20.94
C HIS A 453 3.38 7.67 -20.09
N ILE A 454 3.95 8.31 -19.06
CA ILE A 454 3.28 9.41 -18.36
C ILE A 454 3.08 10.60 -19.31
N GLY A 455 3.97 10.79 -20.29
CA GLY A 455 3.78 11.76 -21.36
C GLY A 455 2.46 11.55 -22.12
N ASP A 456 2.15 10.30 -22.47
CA ASP A 456 0.93 9.93 -23.20
C ASP A 456 -0.32 10.17 -22.35
N ILE A 457 -0.27 9.82 -21.06
CA ILE A 457 -1.34 10.08 -20.08
C ILE A 457 -1.62 11.59 -20.00
N LEU A 458 -0.57 12.41 -19.91
CA LEU A 458 -0.69 13.87 -19.85
C LEU A 458 -1.26 14.46 -21.13
N GLN A 459 -0.80 13.97 -22.29
CA GLN A 459 -1.30 14.42 -23.59
C GLN A 459 -2.79 14.09 -23.76
N GLN A 460 -3.20 12.88 -23.37
CA GLN A 460 -4.60 12.46 -23.41
C GLN A 460 -5.47 13.31 -22.45
N GLN A 461 -4.99 13.58 -21.24
CA GLN A 461 -5.69 14.43 -20.26
C GLN A 461 -5.93 15.85 -20.80
N GLN A 462 -5.01 16.38 -21.60
CA GLN A 462 -5.11 17.71 -22.20
C GLN A 462 -5.93 17.74 -23.49
N GLY A 463 -6.44 16.60 -23.96
CA GLY A 463 -7.33 16.53 -25.13
C GLY A 463 -6.65 16.81 -26.48
N ARG A 464 -5.32 16.67 -26.59
CA ARG A 464 -4.61 16.82 -27.87
C ARG A 464 -4.66 15.50 -28.65
N THR A 465 -5.41 15.48 -29.75
CA THR A 465 -5.41 14.37 -30.72
C THR A 465 -4.01 14.17 -31.33
N ALA A 466 -3.65 12.91 -31.52
CA ALA A 466 -2.31 12.39 -31.79
C ALA A 466 -1.68 12.75 -33.17
N GLU A 467 -2.00 13.90 -33.77
CA GLU A 467 -1.55 14.26 -35.13
C GLU A 467 -0.48 15.37 -35.20
N ALA A 468 0.04 15.84 -34.05
CA ALA A 468 1.20 16.72 -34.04
C ALA A 468 2.44 15.91 -33.62
N GLU A 469 3.40 15.74 -34.54
CA GLU A 469 4.78 15.42 -34.18
C GLU A 469 5.20 16.40 -33.08
N CYS A 470 5.45 15.84 -31.89
CA CYS A 470 5.60 16.61 -30.68
C CYS A 470 7.06 17.08 -30.58
N ASP A 471 7.31 18.37 -30.74
CA ASP A 471 8.53 19.04 -30.23
C ASP A 471 8.52 19.13 -28.68
N GLY A 472 8.08 18.06 -28.02
CA GLY A 472 8.33 17.77 -26.60
C GLY A 472 7.74 18.71 -25.53
N MET A 473 7.01 19.77 -25.88
CA MET A 473 6.58 20.78 -24.90
C MET A 473 5.05 20.97 -24.88
N SER A 474 4.41 20.28 -23.94
CA SER A 474 3.05 20.51 -23.43
C SER A 474 3.14 21.30 -22.11
N PRO A 475 2.15 22.13 -21.70
CA PRO A 475 2.28 23.04 -20.56
C PRO A 475 2.70 22.30 -19.29
N ALA A 476 3.74 22.83 -18.64
CA ALA A 476 4.50 22.19 -17.57
C ALA A 476 3.58 21.67 -16.46
N LEU A 477 3.52 20.34 -16.26
CA LEU A 477 2.80 19.69 -15.15
C LEU A 477 3.21 20.33 -13.82
N LEU A 478 4.46 20.77 -13.73
CA LEU A 478 5.00 21.50 -12.59
C LEU A 478 4.17 22.75 -12.27
N GLN A 479 3.84 23.57 -13.27
CA GLN A 479 3.03 24.76 -13.10
C GLN A 479 1.64 24.42 -12.54
N ALA A 480 1.01 23.35 -13.05
CA ALA A 480 -0.28 22.88 -12.55
C ALA A 480 -0.17 22.40 -11.09
N LEU A 481 0.90 21.66 -10.75
CA LEU A 481 1.18 21.17 -9.40
C LEU A 481 1.59 22.26 -8.40
N THR A 482 1.84 23.49 -8.86
CA THR A 482 2.09 24.66 -7.99
C THR A 482 0.95 25.68 -8.03
N THR A 483 -0.13 25.42 -8.78
CA THR A 483 -1.27 26.34 -8.93
C THR A 483 -2.45 25.86 -8.09
N GLU A 484 -2.86 26.65 -7.10
CA GLU A 484 -3.93 26.30 -6.15
C GLU A 484 -5.23 25.86 -6.83
N SER A 485 -5.71 26.61 -7.83
CA SER A 485 -6.94 26.27 -8.54
C SER A 485 -6.87 24.94 -9.30
N SER A 486 -5.70 24.60 -9.84
CA SER A 486 -5.47 23.33 -10.53
C SER A 486 -5.44 22.16 -9.53
N LEU A 487 -4.75 22.35 -8.40
CA LEU A 487 -4.67 21.37 -7.32
C LEU A 487 -6.04 21.11 -6.68
N ALA A 488 -6.81 22.17 -6.42
CA ALA A 488 -8.17 22.07 -5.87
C ALA A 488 -9.11 21.33 -6.83
N ALA A 489 -9.09 21.67 -8.13
CA ALA A 489 -9.87 20.97 -9.15
C ALA A 489 -9.49 19.48 -9.24
N ALA A 490 -8.19 19.17 -9.24
CA ALA A 490 -7.69 17.80 -9.24
C ALA A 490 -8.15 17.02 -8.00
N MET A 491 -8.01 17.60 -6.80
CA MET A 491 -8.47 16.97 -5.55
C MET A 491 -9.98 16.71 -5.58
N GLN A 492 -10.79 17.67 -6.04
CA GLN A 492 -12.24 17.48 -6.18
C GLN A 492 -12.58 16.31 -7.12
N CYS A 493 -11.89 16.17 -8.25
CA CYS A 493 -12.09 15.05 -9.16
C CYS A 493 -11.69 13.71 -8.53
N ARG A 494 -10.56 13.66 -7.81
CA ARG A 494 -10.08 12.46 -7.10
C ARG A 494 -11.04 12.04 -5.99
N VAL A 495 -11.56 12.99 -5.21
CA VAL A 495 -12.59 12.75 -4.19
C VAL A 495 -13.86 12.19 -4.85
N ARG A 496 -14.37 12.82 -5.91
CA ARG A 496 -15.56 12.30 -6.62
C ARG A 496 -15.35 10.88 -7.14
N ARG A 497 -14.17 10.58 -7.68
CA ARG A 497 -13.84 9.23 -8.15
C ARG A 497 -13.83 8.20 -7.01
N ARG A 498 -13.27 8.55 -5.85
CA ARG A 498 -13.31 7.70 -4.64
C ARG A 498 -14.77 7.42 -4.24
N LEU A 499 -15.60 8.46 -4.17
CA LEU A 499 -17.01 8.32 -3.76
C LEU A 499 -17.88 7.55 -4.76
N ALA A 500 -17.51 7.54 -6.04
CA ALA A 500 -18.20 6.74 -7.06
C ALA A 500 -18.17 5.22 -6.77
N ARG A 501 -17.25 4.75 -5.92
CA ARG A 501 -17.27 3.36 -5.41
C ARG A 501 -18.54 3.04 -4.60
N TRP A 502 -19.15 4.04 -3.98
CA TRP A 502 -20.28 3.88 -3.06
C TRP A 502 -21.62 4.35 -3.65
N ARG A 503 -21.58 5.08 -4.76
CA ARG A 503 -22.74 5.61 -5.50
C ARG A 503 -22.88 4.86 -6.82
N GLN A 504 -24.04 4.28 -7.13
CA GLN A 504 -24.27 3.57 -8.39
C GLN A 504 -24.20 4.47 -9.63
N SER A 505 -24.33 5.79 -9.47
CA SER A 505 -23.87 6.80 -10.43
C SER A 505 -24.02 8.20 -9.81
N PRO A 506 -23.22 9.18 -10.23
CA PRO A 506 -23.53 9.88 -11.47
C PRO A 506 -22.33 9.84 -12.42
N ALA A 507 -22.60 9.88 -13.72
CA ALA A 507 -21.62 10.32 -14.71
C ALA A 507 -20.81 11.48 -14.11
N LEU A 508 -19.46 11.40 -14.17
CA LEU A 508 -18.57 12.50 -13.79
C LEU A 508 -18.83 13.67 -14.74
N SER A 509 -19.92 14.41 -14.53
CA SER A 509 -20.27 15.55 -15.37
C SER A 509 -19.34 16.71 -15.00
N GLY A 510 -18.37 16.97 -15.86
CA GLY A 510 -17.90 18.33 -16.13
C GLY A 510 -16.82 18.95 -15.22
N ALA A 511 -16.20 18.23 -14.29
CA ALA A 511 -14.96 18.77 -13.70
C ALA A 511 -13.76 18.35 -14.55
N ALA A 512 -13.32 19.27 -15.41
CA ALA A 512 -12.07 19.14 -16.14
C ALA A 512 -10.92 19.54 -15.21
N THR A 513 -9.92 18.66 -15.07
CA THR A 513 -8.63 18.96 -14.45
C THR A 513 -7.53 18.79 -15.48
N VAL A 514 -6.46 19.57 -15.37
CA VAL A 514 -5.26 19.42 -16.21
C VAL A 514 -4.25 18.44 -15.59
N ILE A 515 -4.38 18.14 -14.30
CA ILE A 515 -3.53 17.20 -13.58
C ILE A 515 -4.17 15.81 -13.72
N PRO A 516 -3.47 14.83 -14.35
CA PRO A 516 -4.01 13.49 -14.49
C PRO A 516 -4.10 12.79 -13.14
N ASN A 517 -4.95 11.76 -13.06
CA ASN A 517 -5.18 11.03 -11.81
C ASN A 517 -4.11 9.97 -11.53
N VAL A 518 -2.85 10.39 -11.44
CA VAL A 518 -1.69 9.51 -11.24
C VAL A 518 -1.14 9.58 -9.81
N SER A 519 -0.43 8.52 -9.43
CA SER A 519 0.34 8.34 -8.19
C SER A 519 1.59 7.50 -8.48
N PHE A 520 2.64 7.59 -7.65
CA PHE A 520 3.96 7.02 -7.95
C PHE A 520 4.43 6.10 -6.83
N HIS A 521 4.82 4.89 -7.20
CA HIS A 521 5.03 3.76 -6.29
C HIS A 521 6.24 2.93 -6.72
N THR A 522 6.67 2.04 -5.83
CA THR A 522 7.90 1.28 -6.02
C THR A 522 7.72 -0.12 -6.62
N ASP A 523 6.51 -0.66 -6.62
CA ASP A 523 6.15 -2.02 -7.09
C ASP A 523 6.89 -3.13 -6.32
N ASP A 524 8.09 -3.47 -6.76
CA ASP A 524 8.98 -4.46 -6.19
C ASP A 524 10.33 -3.84 -5.81
N ARG A 525 10.30 -2.95 -4.81
CA ARG A 525 11.44 -2.09 -4.49
C ARG A 525 12.76 -2.83 -4.24
N GLY A 526 12.70 -4.06 -3.73
CA GLY A 526 13.87 -4.90 -3.48
C GLY A 526 14.44 -5.49 -4.76
N VAL A 527 13.58 -5.88 -5.70
CA VAL A 527 13.94 -6.36 -7.04
C VAL A 527 14.53 -5.22 -7.89
N PHE A 528 13.91 -4.04 -7.86
CA PHE A 528 14.35 -2.88 -8.65
C PHE A 528 15.38 -1.99 -7.93
N CYS A 529 15.69 -2.27 -6.66
CA CYS A 529 16.61 -1.49 -5.83
C CYS A 529 16.24 0.01 -5.78
N THR A 530 14.96 0.32 -5.65
CA THR A 530 14.41 1.69 -5.67
C THR A 530 13.79 2.09 -4.31
N SER A 531 13.34 3.33 -4.22
CA SER A 531 12.54 3.87 -3.12
C SER A 531 11.58 4.92 -3.63
N VAL A 532 10.55 5.27 -2.85
CA VAL A 532 9.58 6.30 -3.29
C VAL A 532 10.28 7.62 -3.56
N THR A 533 11.30 8.00 -2.77
CA THR A 533 12.12 9.18 -3.11
C THR A 533 12.84 9.02 -4.45
N ALA A 534 13.44 7.87 -4.74
CA ALA A 534 14.12 7.64 -6.02
C ALA A 534 13.15 7.69 -7.21
N GLU A 535 11.94 7.13 -7.09
CA GLU A 535 10.89 7.22 -8.11
C GLU A 535 10.50 8.69 -8.38
N LEU A 536 10.38 9.51 -7.35
CA LEU A 536 10.09 10.95 -7.50
C LEU A 536 11.28 11.72 -8.10
N GLU A 537 12.51 11.34 -7.78
CA GLU A 537 13.72 11.92 -8.40
C GLU A 537 13.81 11.57 -9.89
N LEU A 538 13.45 10.35 -10.29
CA LEU A 538 13.35 9.95 -11.69
C LEU A 538 12.24 10.73 -12.39
N LEU A 539 11.07 10.88 -11.76
CA LEU A 539 9.96 11.64 -12.31
C LEU A 539 10.34 13.10 -12.63
N LEU A 540 11.15 13.75 -11.77
CA LEU A 540 11.65 15.11 -12.03
C LEU A 540 12.57 15.22 -13.25
N GLN A 541 13.13 14.12 -13.74
CA GLN A 541 13.92 14.08 -14.97
C GLN A 541 13.05 13.97 -16.22
N HIS A 542 11.74 13.72 -16.07
CA HIS A 542 10.82 13.63 -17.19
C HIS A 542 10.55 15.01 -17.80
N GLY A 543 10.48 15.10 -19.13
CA GLY A 543 10.28 16.37 -19.86
C GLY A 543 8.99 17.13 -19.51
N CYS A 544 8.00 16.46 -18.91
CA CYS A 544 6.77 17.11 -18.43
C CYS A 544 6.97 17.96 -17.16
N LEU A 545 8.08 17.75 -16.46
CA LEU A 545 8.48 18.42 -15.23
C LEU A 545 9.84 19.12 -15.35
N ALA A 546 10.60 18.88 -16.41
CA ALA A 546 11.91 19.49 -16.65
C ALA A 546 11.80 20.76 -17.51
N GLY A 547 11.44 21.90 -16.90
CA GLY A 547 11.48 23.23 -17.51
C GLY A 547 12.75 24.02 -17.16
N GLY A 548 13.09 25.03 -17.98
CA GLY A 548 14.28 25.88 -17.78
C GLY A 548 14.11 26.89 -16.64
N ALA A 549 15.13 26.98 -15.77
CA ALA A 549 15.23 27.86 -14.58
C ALA A 549 14.30 27.52 -13.40
N GLU A 550 14.05 26.24 -13.15
CA GLU A 550 13.27 25.79 -11.99
C GLU A 550 14.10 25.75 -10.70
N THR A 551 13.50 26.17 -9.59
CA THR A 551 14.14 26.04 -8.28
C THR A 551 13.81 24.69 -7.67
N ARG A 552 14.79 24.06 -6.99
CA ARG A 552 14.58 22.83 -6.22
C ARG A 552 13.39 22.92 -5.25
N ALA A 553 13.11 24.10 -4.71
CA ALA A 553 11.98 24.34 -3.82
C ALA A 553 10.62 24.15 -4.52
N LEU A 554 10.48 24.60 -5.77
CA LEU A 554 9.25 24.42 -6.57
C LEU A 554 9.02 22.94 -6.90
N SER A 555 10.08 22.23 -7.31
CA SER A 555 9.99 20.79 -7.59
C SER A 555 9.54 19.99 -6.36
N VAL A 556 10.08 20.32 -5.19
CA VAL A 556 9.71 19.67 -3.92
C VAL A 556 8.26 20.00 -3.52
N GLN A 557 7.82 21.25 -3.69
CA GLN A 557 6.42 21.63 -3.47
C GLN A 557 5.47 20.86 -4.39
N ALA A 558 5.81 20.73 -5.67
CA ALA A 558 5.01 19.98 -6.64
C ALA A 558 4.94 18.48 -6.28
N MET A 559 6.05 17.88 -5.87
CA MET A 559 6.06 16.49 -5.41
C MET A 559 5.24 16.31 -4.13
N TRP A 560 5.31 17.23 -3.18
CA TRP A 560 4.44 17.21 -1.99
C TRP A 560 2.96 17.26 -2.38
N ALA A 561 2.59 18.16 -3.30
CA ALA A 561 1.21 18.29 -3.76
C ALA A 561 0.73 17.01 -4.46
N LEU A 562 1.59 16.36 -5.23
CA LEU A 562 1.31 15.08 -5.90
C LEU A 562 1.12 13.93 -4.90
N GLN A 563 1.92 13.89 -3.83
CA GLN A 563 1.75 12.93 -2.73
C GLN A 563 0.43 13.17 -1.99
N ARG A 564 0.10 14.43 -1.69
CA ARG A 564 -1.19 14.79 -1.08
C ARG A 564 -2.38 14.41 -1.95
N LEU A 565 -2.28 14.65 -3.26
CA LEU A 565 -3.29 14.24 -4.25
C LEU A 565 -3.43 12.72 -4.35
N SER A 566 -2.46 11.93 -3.88
CA SER A 566 -2.54 10.46 -3.89
C SER A 566 -3.30 9.88 -2.69
N VAL A 567 -3.50 10.65 -1.62
CA VAL A 567 -4.24 10.22 -0.41
C VAL A 567 -5.65 9.67 -0.70
N PRO A 568 -6.47 10.26 -1.59
CA PRO A 568 -7.79 9.72 -1.95
C PRO A 568 -7.77 8.31 -2.56
N HIS A 569 -6.61 7.80 -3.01
CA HIS A 569 -6.51 6.49 -3.63
C HIS A 569 -6.42 5.34 -2.61
N PHE A 570 -6.12 5.63 -1.33
CA PHE A 570 -5.96 4.63 -0.27
C PHE A 570 -7.30 3.96 0.08
N PHE A 571 -7.45 2.65 -0.10
CA PHE A 571 -8.72 1.93 0.00
C PHE A 571 -9.31 1.99 1.40
N GLU A 572 -10.50 2.57 1.52
CA GLU A 572 -11.22 2.80 2.78
C GLU A 572 -11.08 1.68 3.80
N LEU A 573 -11.06 2.08 5.07
CA LEU A 573 -11.36 1.16 6.17
C LEU A 573 -12.74 0.52 5.96
N PRO A 574 -13.01 -0.64 6.57
CA PRO A 574 -14.37 -1.14 6.66
C PRO A 574 -15.32 -0.04 7.18
N LEU A 575 -16.41 0.23 6.48
CA LEU A 575 -17.31 1.33 6.80
C LEU A 575 -17.90 1.20 8.21
N GLU A 576 -18.00 -0.02 8.75
CA GLU A 576 -18.38 -0.30 10.13
C GLU A 576 -17.42 0.34 11.15
N VAL A 577 -16.11 0.30 10.88
CA VAL A 577 -15.09 0.95 11.71
C VAL A 577 -15.25 2.46 11.65
N VAL A 578 -15.36 3.01 10.43
CA VAL A 578 -15.53 4.46 10.23
C VAL A 578 -16.81 4.97 10.89
N TYR A 579 -17.92 4.25 10.71
CA TYR A 579 -19.20 4.54 11.34
C TYR A 579 -19.06 4.60 12.87
N SER A 580 -18.38 3.61 13.46
CA SER A 580 -18.19 3.53 14.92
C SER A 580 -17.31 4.65 15.47
N CYS A 581 -16.40 5.18 14.65
CA CYS A 581 -15.56 6.33 15.01
C CYS A 581 -16.28 7.67 14.82
N THR A 582 -17.18 7.78 13.84
CA THR A 582 -17.93 9.01 13.54
C THR A 582 -19.14 9.19 14.44
N TYR A 583 -19.88 8.11 14.69
CA TYR A 583 -21.11 8.13 15.47
C TYR A 583 -20.90 7.40 16.79
N PRO A 584 -20.92 8.10 17.94
CA PRO A 584 -20.83 7.47 19.24
C PRO A 584 -22.12 6.67 19.49
N TRP A 585 -22.14 5.42 19.05
CA TRP A 585 -23.29 4.52 19.09
C TRP A 585 -23.66 4.00 20.51
N ARG A 586 -23.06 4.61 21.54
CA ARG A 586 -23.09 4.17 22.94
C ARG A 586 -24.47 4.17 23.59
N GLU A 587 -25.46 4.83 22.99
CA GLU A 587 -26.78 5.03 23.61
C GLU A 587 -27.88 4.09 23.10
N CYS A 588 -27.71 3.42 21.96
CA CYS A 588 -28.80 2.67 21.32
C CYS A 588 -28.80 1.16 21.63
N CYS A 589 -27.75 0.63 22.28
CA CYS A 589 -27.57 -0.82 22.39
C CYS A 589 -27.13 -1.34 23.76
N CYS A 590 -27.70 -0.75 24.81
CA CYS A 590 -27.66 -1.28 26.17
C CYS A 590 -28.19 -2.73 26.31
N GLY A 591 -28.79 -3.31 25.26
CA GLY A 591 -29.28 -4.69 25.20
C GLY A 591 -28.46 -5.67 24.34
N CYS A 592 -27.39 -5.24 23.65
CA CYS A 592 -26.55 -6.18 22.90
C CYS A 592 -25.58 -6.88 23.87
N GLY A 593 -25.49 -8.22 23.80
CA GLY A 593 -24.60 -9.01 24.67
C GLY A 593 -23.10 -8.84 24.40
N GLY A 594 -22.70 -7.79 23.68
CA GLY A 594 -21.33 -7.57 23.27
C GLY A 594 -20.87 -8.47 22.10
N GLY A 595 -19.55 -8.67 21.99
CA GLY A 595 -18.71 -9.02 20.84
C GLY A 595 -19.42 -9.07 19.49
N GLU A 596 -19.81 -10.29 19.13
CA GLU A 596 -20.39 -10.64 17.84
C GLU A 596 -21.77 -10.02 17.62
N ALA A 597 -22.59 -9.86 18.66
CA ALA A 597 -23.91 -9.24 18.55
C ALA A 597 -23.80 -7.75 18.19
N LEU A 598 -22.81 -7.05 18.76
CA LEU A 598 -22.49 -5.66 18.41
C LEU A 598 -22.01 -5.57 16.96
N ALA A 599 -21.06 -6.42 16.57
CA ALA A 599 -20.52 -6.47 15.21
C ALA A 599 -21.60 -6.73 14.16
N ALA A 600 -22.51 -7.67 14.44
CA ALA A 600 -23.64 -7.99 13.56
C ALA A 600 -24.64 -6.83 13.47
N HIS A 601 -24.93 -6.16 14.59
CA HIS A 601 -25.83 -5.00 14.59
C HIS A 601 -25.26 -3.85 13.75
N VAL A 602 -24.01 -3.44 14.00
CA VAL A 602 -23.41 -2.31 13.26
C VAL A 602 -23.32 -2.66 11.78
N ARG A 603 -22.95 -3.89 11.43
CA ARG A 603 -22.95 -4.35 10.04
C ARG A 603 -24.33 -4.25 9.39
N ALA A 604 -25.38 -4.69 10.07
CA ALA A 604 -26.76 -4.58 9.55
C ALA A 604 -27.17 -3.12 9.37
N HIS A 605 -26.79 -2.24 10.29
CA HIS A 605 -27.07 -0.81 10.19
C HIS A 605 -26.32 -0.17 9.02
N VAL A 606 -25.01 -0.38 8.90
CA VAL A 606 -24.21 0.16 7.78
C VAL A 606 -24.69 -0.40 6.43
N ALA A 607 -25.13 -1.66 6.40
CA ALA A 607 -25.74 -2.27 5.23
C ALA A 607 -27.09 -1.65 4.85
N SER A 608 -27.82 -1.09 5.81
CA SER A 608 -29.09 -0.38 5.57
C SER A 608 -28.91 1.07 5.13
N LEU A 609 -27.70 1.62 5.24
CA LEU A 609 -27.39 2.98 4.80
C LEU A 609 -27.52 3.11 3.28
N ASP A 610 -28.14 4.21 2.86
CA ASP A 610 -28.15 4.59 1.46
C ASP A 610 -26.74 4.93 0.95
N GLU A 611 -26.63 5.11 -0.37
CA GLU A 611 -25.36 5.37 -1.04
C GLU A 611 -24.72 6.70 -0.61
N ALA A 612 -25.54 7.71 -0.30
CA ALA A 612 -25.07 9.02 0.12
C ALA A 612 -24.43 8.95 1.51
N ALA A 613 -25.06 8.22 2.45
CA ALA A 613 -24.53 8.00 3.79
C ALA A 613 -23.24 7.17 3.77
N ARG A 614 -23.16 6.11 2.95
CA ARG A 614 -21.90 5.34 2.79
C ARG A 614 -20.79 6.19 2.17
N ALA A 615 -21.11 7.03 1.18
CA ALA A 615 -20.16 8.01 0.65
C ALA A 615 -19.71 9.01 1.74
N GLY A 616 -20.63 9.46 2.60
CA GLY A 616 -20.31 10.34 3.74
C GLY A 616 -19.33 9.73 4.73
N LEU A 617 -19.41 8.41 4.98
CA LEU A 617 -18.40 7.69 5.77
C LEU A 617 -17.03 7.68 5.08
N SER A 618 -16.97 7.35 3.78
CA SER A 618 -15.70 7.40 3.03
C SER A 618 -15.07 8.80 3.06
N CYS A 619 -15.90 9.85 2.95
CA CYS A 619 -15.50 11.25 3.11
C CYS A 619 -14.93 11.56 4.50
N ALA A 620 -15.57 11.04 5.56
CA ALA A 620 -15.12 11.28 6.94
C ALA A 620 -13.71 10.72 7.17
N GLU A 621 -13.46 9.48 6.75
CA GLU A 621 -12.14 8.87 6.83
C GLU A 621 -11.10 9.63 6.01
N LEU A 622 -11.42 9.99 4.76
CA LEU A 622 -10.52 10.76 3.91
C LEU A 622 -10.14 12.09 4.58
N SER A 623 -11.10 12.72 5.24
CA SER A 623 -10.85 13.98 5.96
C SER A 623 -9.86 13.79 7.11
N TRP A 624 -9.91 12.65 7.83
CA TRP A 624 -8.92 12.34 8.87
C TRP A 624 -7.52 12.14 8.28
N LEU A 625 -7.42 11.39 7.19
CA LEU A 625 -6.15 11.10 6.53
C LEU A 625 -5.48 12.36 5.99
N LEU A 626 -6.22 13.21 5.28
CA LEU A 626 -5.70 14.47 4.74
C LEU A 626 -5.29 15.45 5.84
N LYS A 627 -6.06 15.53 6.94
CA LYS A 627 -5.67 16.35 8.09
C LYS A 627 -4.34 15.86 8.68
N GLN A 628 -4.18 14.56 8.86
CA GLN A 628 -2.96 13.97 9.41
C GLN A 628 -1.78 14.09 8.44
N PHE A 629 -2.00 13.96 7.13
CA PHE A 629 -1.00 14.20 6.10
C PHE A 629 -0.51 15.66 6.14
N ASP A 630 -1.44 16.62 6.26
CA ASP A 630 -1.10 18.05 6.35
C ASP A 630 -0.37 18.41 7.66
N ASP A 631 -0.48 17.55 8.67
CA ASP A 631 0.21 17.67 9.96
C ASP A 631 1.56 16.91 9.98
N MET A 632 1.95 16.21 8.91
CA MET A 632 3.29 15.60 8.79
C MET A 632 4.35 16.65 8.54
#